data_AF-A0A136LRP4-F1
#
_entry.id   AF-A0A136LRP4-F1
#
_cell.length_a   1.000
_cell.length_b   1.000
_cell.length_c   1.000
_cell.angle_alpha   90.00
_cell.angle_beta   90.00
_cell.angle_gamma   90.00
#
_symmetry.space_group_name_H-M   'P 1'
#
loop_
_entity.id
_entity.type
_entity.pdbx_description
1 polymer ?
#
loop_
_entity_poly.entity_id
_entity_poly.type
_entity_poly.pdbx_seq_one_letter_code
_entity_poly.pdbx_strand_id
1 'polypeptide(L)'
;MAIVFKRLLAIAVLSTVGFPLFSQQDSIALSEQYYAQGMEIFDYEHRKVATELFMLAVKANPKSAKAQFMTGRSIMLTVRKELSLQYFKKRLSA
;
A
#
# COMPACT_ATOMS: atom_id res chain seq x y z
N MET A 1 8.93 -44.86 7.12
CA MET A 1 9.60 -43.79 6.34
C MET A 1 8.62 -42.83 5.64
N ALA A 2 7.60 -43.31 4.93
CA ALA A 2 6.69 -42.43 4.16
C ALA A 2 5.85 -41.43 5.01
N ILE A 3 5.45 -41.80 6.23
CA ILE A 3 4.62 -40.96 7.11
C ILE A 3 5.39 -39.75 7.64
N VAL A 4 6.67 -39.95 7.99
CA VAL A 4 7.55 -38.87 8.49
C VAL A 4 7.82 -37.86 7.38
N PHE A 5 8.04 -38.35 6.15
CA PHE A 5 8.25 -37.51 4.97
C PHE A 5 7.02 -36.66 4.64
N LYS A 6 5.81 -37.25 4.71
CA LYS A 6 4.54 -36.52 4.52
C LYS A 6 4.32 -35.41 5.55
N ARG A 7 4.69 -35.66 6.81
CA ARG A 7 4.60 -34.67 7.90
C ARG A 7 5.60 -33.53 7.72
N LEU A 8 6.82 -33.83 7.31
CA LEU A 8 7.84 -32.81 7.01
C LEU A 8 7.41 -31.92 5.83
N LEU A 9 6.81 -32.51 4.79
CA LEU A 9 6.23 -31.77 3.67
C LEU A 9 5.08 -30.85 4.11
N ALA A 10 4.17 -31.31 4.96
CA ALA A 10 3.07 -30.50 5.46
C ALA A 10 3.56 -29.29 6.29
N ILE A 11 4.56 -29.48 7.15
CA ILE A 11 5.15 -28.41 7.97
C ILE A 11 5.85 -27.37 7.09
N ALA A 12 6.53 -27.80 6.03
CA ALA A 12 7.18 -26.89 5.06
C ALA A 12 6.18 -26.05 4.23
N VAL A 13 4.98 -26.58 3.97
CA VAL A 13 3.91 -25.84 3.28
C VAL A 13 3.26 -24.82 4.23
N LEU A 14 3.04 -25.17 5.49
CA LEU A 14 2.49 -24.24 6.49
C LEU A 14 3.43 -23.07 6.78
N SER A 15 4.75 -23.29 6.81
CA SER A 15 5.72 -22.20 7.01
C SER A 15 5.73 -21.25 5.82
N THR A 16 5.78 -21.75 4.58
CA THR A 16 5.85 -20.88 3.40
C THR A 16 4.61 -20.02 3.16
N VAL A 17 3.43 -20.47 3.59
CA VAL A 17 2.17 -19.72 3.45
C VAL A 17 1.85 -18.85 4.66
N GLY A 18 2.22 -19.28 5.87
CA GLY A 18 1.88 -18.57 7.12
C GLY A 18 2.65 -17.27 7.34
N PHE A 19 3.94 -17.22 6.99
CA PHE A 19 4.78 -16.03 7.22
C PHE A 19 4.46 -14.81 6.35
N PRO A 20 4.21 -14.91 5.02
CA PRO A 20 3.93 -13.74 4.20
C PRO A 20 2.52 -13.16 4.42
N LEU A 21 1.55 -13.95 4.89
CA LEU A 21 0.16 -13.50 5.03
C LEU A 21 0.00 -12.50 6.19
N PHE A 22 0.64 -12.77 7.33
CA PHE A 22 0.56 -11.93 8.52
C PHE A 22 1.22 -10.55 8.28
N SER A 23 2.42 -10.54 7.71
CA SER A 23 3.12 -9.30 7.33
C SER A 23 2.34 -8.47 6.30
N GLN A 24 1.63 -9.11 5.38
CA GLN A 24 0.85 -8.42 4.37
C GLN A 24 -0.41 -7.76 4.96
N GLN A 25 -1.08 -8.41 5.93
CA GLN A 25 -2.26 -7.86 6.59
C GLN A 25 -1.93 -6.58 7.38
N ASP A 26 -0.83 -6.59 8.13
CA ASP A 26 -0.34 -5.41 8.87
C ASP A 26 -0.02 -4.25 7.92
N SER A 27 0.57 -4.56 6.76
CA SER A 27 0.91 -3.56 5.73
C SER A 27 -0.32 -2.91 5.09
N ILE A 28 -1.42 -3.67 4.94
CA ILE A 28 -2.69 -3.14 4.45
C ILE A 28 -3.32 -2.21 5.49
N ALA A 29 -3.40 -2.63 6.75
CA ALA A 29 -3.96 -1.81 7.84
C ALA A 29 -3.18 -0.49 8.01
N LEU A 30 -1.84 -0.55 7.94
CA LEU A 30 -1.00 0.64 7.99
C LEU A 30 -1.25 1.58 6.81
N SER A 31 -1.47 1.04 5.61
CA SER A 31 -1.85 1.83 4.43
C SER A 31 -3.17 2.57 4.64
N GLU A 32 -4.17 1.89 5.19
CA GLU A 32 -5.48 2.45 5.49
C GLU A 32 -5.40 3.59 6.52
N GLN A 33 -4.57 3.42 7.55
CA GLN A 33 -4.35 4.44 8.56
C GLN A 33 -3.74 5.72 7.97
N TYR A 34 -2.65 5.59 7.21
CA TYR A 34 -2.04 6.75 6.55
C TYR A 34 -2.99 7.41 5.55
N TYR A 35 -3.78 6.62 4.82
CA TYR A 35 -4.79 7.15 3.91
C TYR A 35 -5.85 7.97 4.66
N ALA A 36 -6.37 7.45 5.77
CA ALA A 36 -7.38 8.12 6.57
C ALA A 36 -6.85 9.45 7.16
N GLN A 37 -5.64 9.43 7.72
CA GLN A 37 -4.99 10.65 8.22
C GLN A 37 -4.78 11.68 7.10
N GLY A 38 -4.35 11.22 5.91
CA GLY A 38 -4.18 12.10 4.76
C GLY A 38 -5.50 12.74 4.32
N MET A 39 -6.61 11.99 4.36
CA MET A 39 -7.95 12.49 4.04
C MET A 39 -8.47 13.52 5.05
N GLU A 40 -8.20 13.31 6.34
CA GLU A 40 -8.61 14.21 7.42
C GLU A 40 -8.05 15.63 7.24
N ILE A 41 -6.79 15.72 6.79
CA ILE A 41 -6.09 17.00 6.62
C ILE A 41 -5.98 17.43 5.15
N PHE A 42 -6.76 16.83 4.24
CA PHE A 42 -6.66 17.14 2.81
C PHE A 42 -7.39 18.44 2.45
N ASP A 43 -6.77 19.57 2.78
CA ASP A 43 -7.22 20.91 2.43
C ASP A 43 -6.16 21.68 1.61
N TYR A 44 -6.36 23.00 1.42
CA TYR A 44 -5.43 23.83 0.67
C TYR A 44 -4.13 24.13 1.45
N GLU A 45 -4.22 24.36 2.76
CA GLU A 45 -3.10 24.75 3.62
C GLU A 45 -2.17 23.57 3.94
N HIS A 46 -2.76 22.39 4.17
CA HIS A 46 -2.08 21.18 4.62
C HIS A 46 -1.79 20.18 3.49
N ARG A 47 -2.04 20.57 2.23
CA ARG A 47 -1.94 19.70 1.04
C ARG A 47 -0.62 18.95 0.90
N LYS A 48 0.50 19.58 1.31
CA LYS A 48 1.83 18.94 1.28
C LYS A 48 1.92 17.77 2.26
N VAL A 49 1.48 17.96 3.50
CA VAL A 49 1.47 16.92 4.54
C VAL A 49 0.51 15.79 4.15
N ALA A 50 -0.68 16.13 3.64
CA ALA A 50 -1.63 15.14 3.12
C ALA A 50 -1.00 14.29 1.99
N THR A 51 -0.21 14.93 1.11
CA THR A 51 0.50 14.23 0.02
C THR A 51 1.51 13.22 0.57
N GLU A 52 2.28 13.60 1.60
CA GLU A 52 3.25 12.70 2.24
C GLU A 52 2.55 11.50 2.88
N LEU A 53 1.42 11.71 3.55
CA LEU A 53 0.60 10.64 4.12
C LEU A 53 0.08 9.69 3.03
N PHE A 54 -0.42 10.20 1.91
CA PHE A 54 -0.82 9.34 0.79
C PHE A 54 0.35 8.56 0.19
N MET A 55 1.56 9.16 0.12
CA MET A 55 2.77 8.46 -0.31
C MET A 55 3.17 7.34 0.67
N LEU A 56 3.05 7.56 1.97
CA LEU A 56 3.26 6.52 2.99
C LEU A 56 2.23 5.40 2.86
N ALA A 57 0.96 5.73 2.59
CA ALA A 57 -0.07 4.74 2.32
C ALA A 57 0.26 3.87 1.09
N VAL A 58 0.77 4.45 0.01
CA VAL A 58 1.23 3.69 -1.18
C VAL A 58 2.47 2.85 -0.86
N LYS A 59 3.38 3.34 -0.01
CA LYS A 59 4.57 2.56 0.40
C LYS A 59 4.16 1.32 1.21
N ALA A 60 3.19 1.47 2.11
CA ALA A 60 2.65 0.36 2.92
C ALA A 60 1.82 -0.62 2.09
N ASN A 61 0.99 -0.15 1.15
CA ASN A 61 0.29 -1.02 0.22
C ASN A 61 0.39 -0.49 -1.21
N PRO A 62 1.40 -0.95 -1.97
CA PRO A 62 1.59 -0.54 -3.35
C PRO A 62 0.43 -0.91 -4.29
N LYS A 63 -0.47 -1.81 -3.88
CA LYS A 63 -1.66 -2.21 -4.64
C LYS A 63 -2.91 -1.39 -4.27
N SER A 64 -2.83 -0.50 -3.28
CA SER A 64 -3.95 0.34 -2.88
C SER A 64 -4.30 1.36 -3.95
N ALA A 65 -5.33 1.03 -4.73
CA ALA A 65 -5.89 1.86 -5.79
C ALA A 65 -6.22 3.29 -5.33
N LYS A 66 -6.88 3.40 -4.17
CA LYS A 66 -7.29 4.70 -3.61
C LYS A 66 -6.11 5.52 -3.12
N ALA A 67 -5.10 4.90 -2.52
CA ALA A 67 -3.91 5.60 -2.06
C ALA A 67 -3.14 6.16 -3.27
N GLN A 68 -2.94 5.35 -4.32
CA GLN A 68 -2.29 5.81 -5.55
C GLN A 68 -3.07 6.97 -6.20
N PHE A 69 -4.39 6.86 -6.29
CA PHE A 69 -5.23 7.92 -6.85
C PHE A 69 -5.13 9.22 -6.05
N MET A 70 -5.22 9.15 -4.72
CA MET A 70 -5.13 10.34 -3.87
C MET A 70 -3.75 10.97 -3.89
N THR A 71 -2.67 10.18 -3.92
CA THR A 71 -1.31 10.68 -4.14
C THR A 71 -1.20 11.43 -5.47
N GLY A 72 -1.67 10.83 -6.57
CA GLY A 72 -1.66 11.49 -7.88
C GLY A 72 -2.45 12.81 -7.88
N ARG A 73 -3.65 12.79 -7.30
CA ARG A 73 -4.52 13.97 -7.18
C ARG A 73 -3.89 15.06 -6.32
N SER A 74 -3.31 14.73 -5.17
CA SER A 74 -2.70 15.72 -4.27
C SER A 74 -1.45 16.36 -4.88
N ILE A 75 -0.64 15.57 -5.59
CA ILE A 75 0.54 16.02 -6.34
C ILE A 75 0.15 16.95 -7.50
N MET A 76 -0.91 16.60 -8.24
CA MET A 76 -1.44 17.45 -9.31
C MET A 76 -1.88 18.81 -8.77
N LEU A 77 -2.57 18.81 -7.62
CA LEU A 77 -3.06 20.03 -6.97
C LEU A 77 -1.95 20.84 -6.28
N THR A 78 -0.73 20.29 -6.15
CA THR A 78 0.48 21.02 -5.68
C THR A 78 1.40 21.46 -6.83
N VAL A 79 0.91 21.43 -8.08
CA VAL A 79 1.60 21.89 -9.32
C VAL A 79 2.79 20.99 -9.75
N ARG A 80 2.91 19.75 -9.25
CA ARG A 80 3.95 18.79 -9.68
C ARG A 80 3.43 17.78 -10.72
N LYS A 81 3.05 18.26 -11.90
CA LYS A 81 2.28 17.48 -12.92
C LYS A 81 2.99 16.21 -13.40
N GLU A 82 4.31 16.23 -13.58
CA GLU A 82 5.08 15.10 -14.11
C GLU A 82 5.06 13.92 -13.14
N LEU A 83 5.12 14.21 -11.84
CA LEU A 83 5.08 13.20 -10.79
C LEU A 83 3.67 12.60 -10.64
N SER A 84 2.60 13.38 -10.81
CA SER A 84 1.23 12.87 -10.69
C SER A 84 0.90 11.85 -11.79
N LEU A 85 1.39 12.07 -13.01
CA LEU A 85 1.21 11.15 -14.13
C LEU A 85 1.73 9.75 -13.84
N GLN A 86 2.84 9.62 -13.11
CA GLN A 86 3.41 8.31 -12.75
C GLN A 86 2.43 7.51 -11.88
N TYR A 87 1.81 8.16 -10.89
CA TYR A 87 0.83 7.52 -10.00
C TYR A 87 -0.47 7.13 -10.73
N PHE A 88 -0.96 7.97 -11.64
CA PHE A 88 -2.14 7.64 -12.45
C PHE A 88 -1.90 6.45 -13.38
N LYS A 89 -0.72 6.36 -14.02
CA LYS A 89 -0.35 5.21 -14.86
C LYS A 89 -0.31 3.92 -14.05
N LYS A 90 0.29 3.96 -12.86
CA LYS A 90 0.40 2.79 -11.97
C LYS A 90 -0.96 2.22 -11.58
N ARG A 91 -1.97 3.08 -11.41
CA ARG A 91 -3.35 2.68 -11.10
C ARG A 91 -4.05 1.97 -12.26
N LEU A 92 -3.75 2.38 -13.49
CA LEU A 92 -4.35 1.82 -14.72
C LEU A 92 -3.71 0.49 -15.15
N SER A 93 -2.48 0.23 -14.71
CA SER A 93 -1.72 -0.98 -15.04
C SER A 93 -1.87 -2.13 -14.04
N ALA A 94 -2.70 -1.99 -13.01
CA ALA A 94 -2.87 -2.92 -11.90
C ALA A 94 -4.34 -3.33 -11.75
#